data_AF-A0A2A4L224-F1
#
_entry.id   AF-A0A2A4L224-F1
#
_cell.length_a   1.000
_cell.length_b   1.000
_cell.length_c   1.000
_cell.angle_alpha   90.00
_cell.angle_beta   90.00
_cell.angle_gamma   90.00
#
_symmetry.space_group_name_H-M   'P 1'
#
loop_
_entity.id
_entity.type
_entity.pdbx_description
1 polymer ?
#
loop_
_entity_poly.entity_id
_entity_poly.type
_entity_poly.pdbx_seq_one_letter_code
_entity_poly.pdbx_strand_id
1 'polypeptide(L)'
;MKQWLSDFKLALIQEDVNKLESLLNALDLKKMLEDLARDFQNDELKDKLNDNLGQIKALLQEAVVLISAKKNSKACEIQKIQKALKYFKA
;
A
#
# COMPACT_ATOMS: atom_id res chain seq x y z
N MET A 1 -15.14 0.97 5.79
CA MET A 1 -13.96 1.86 5.89
C MET A 1 -13.17 1.69 7.19
N LYS A 2 -13.79 1.74 8.38
CA LYS A 2 -13.08 1.52 9.66
C LYS A 2 -12.31 0.19 9.72
N GLN A 3 -12.96 -0.90 9.31
CA GLN A 3 -12.32 -2.23 9.27
C GLN A 3 -11.15 -2.27 8.28
N TRP A 4 -11.38 -1.84 7.02
CA TRP A 4 -10.34 -1.74 6.00
C TRP A 4 -9.12 -0.93 6.49
N LEU A 5 -9.34 0.21 7.14
CA LEU A 5 -8.26 1.05 7.68
C LEU A 5 -7.48 0.34 8.80
N SER A 6 -8.19 -0.39 9.67
CA SER A 6 -7.56 -1.21 10.71
C SER A 6 -6.69 -2.31 10.10
N ASP A 7 -7.22 -3.01 9.11
CA ASP A 7 -6.53 -4.10 8.42
C ASP A 7 -5.32 -3.59 7.63
N PHE A 8 -5.44 -2.41 7.00
CA PHE A 8 -4.36 -1.74 6.30
C PHE A 8 -3.25 -1.30 7.24
N LYS A 9 -3.59 -0.68 8.38
CA LYS A 9 -2.62 -0.30 9.42
C LYS A 9 -1.88 -1.51 9.97
N LEU A 10 -2.60 -2.61 10.22
CA LEU A 10 -1.99 -3.84 10.71
C LEU A 10 -1.04 -4.43 9.68
N ALA A 11 -1.44 -4.52 8.41
CA ALA A 11 -0.59 -5.00 7.33
C ALA A 11 0.66 -4.12 7.14
N LEU A 12 0.53 -2.80 7.34
CA LEU A 12 1.64 -1.85 7.26
C LEU A 12 2.65 -2.09 8.39
N ILE A 13 2.18 -2.26 9.63
CA ILE A 13 3.04 -2.57 10.80
C ILE A 13 3.76 -3.91 10.61
N GLN A 14 3.07 -4.89 10.01
CA GLN A 14 3.62 -6.21 9.72
C GLN A 14 4.54 -6.24 8.49
N GLU A 15 4.64 -5.14 7.74
CA GLU A 15 5.30 -5.07 6.44
C GLU A 15 4.83 -6.19 5.47
N ASP A 16 3.55 -6.57 5.55
CA ASP A 16 2.94 -7.59 4.70
C ASP A 16 2.54 -6.99 3.35
N VAL A 17 3.50 -6.97 2.43
CA VAL A 17 3.36 -6.42 1.07
C VAL A 17 2.18 -7.04 0.32
N ASN A 18 2.00 -8.36 0.40
CA ASN A 18 0.94 -9.04 -0.35
C ASN A 18 -0.45 -8.62 0.16
N LYS A 19 -0.60 -8.51 1.48
CA LYS A 19 -1.84 -8.05 2.09
C LYS A 19 -2.11 -6.57 1.81
N LEU A 20 -1.07 -5.72 1.81
CA LEU A 20 -1.19 -4.32 1.42
C LEU A 20 -1.66 -4.16 -0.03
N GLU A 21 -1.07 -4.90 -0.99
CA GLU A 21 -1.50 -4.88 -2.39
C GLU A 21 -2.95 -5.36 -2.55
N SER A 22 -3.33 -6.45 -1.87
CA SER A 22 -4.70 -6.96 -1.88
C SER A 22 -5.71 -5.93 -1.34
N LEU A 23 -5.38 -5.26 -0.23
CA LEU A 23 -6.24 -4.23 0.36
C LEU A 23 -6.36 -2.99 -0.53
N LEU A 24 -5.30 -2.60 -1.24
CA LEU A 24 -5.34 -1.49 -2.21
C LEU A 24 -6.15 -1.83 -3.46
N ASN A 25 -6.06 -3.08 -3.94
CA ASN A 25 -6.85 -3.53 -5.08
C ASN A 25 -8.35 -3.64 -4.74
N ALA A 26 -8.67 -4.00 -3.49
CA ALA A 26 -10.04 -4.02 -2.98
C ALA A 26 -10.60 -2.64 -2.64
N LEU A 27 -9.77 -1.58 -2.65
CA LEU A 27 -10.20 -0.23 -2.36
C LEU A 27 -10.94 0.39 -3.56
N ASP A 28 -12.28 0.31 -3.51
CA ASP A 28 -13.15 0.95 -4.49
C ASP A 28 -13.35 2.45 -4.18
N LEU A 29 -12.40 3.25 -4.62
CA LEU A 29 -12.43 4.72 -4.46
C LEU A 29 -13.56 5.39 -5.24
N LYS A 30 -14.00 4.76 -6.35
CA LYS A 30 -15.09 5.30 -7.18
C LYS A 30 -16.40 5.26 -6.41
N LYS A 31 -16.69 4.13 -5.76
CA LYS A 31 -17.85 4.00 -4.88
C LYS A 31 -17.79 4.98 -3.70
N MET A 32 -16.60 5.20 -3.11
CA MET A 32 -16.44 6.19 -2.04
C MET A 32 -16.75 7.62 -2.50
N LEU A 33 -16.36 7.98 -3.73
CA LEU A 33 -16.71 9.25 -4.36
C LEU A 33 -18.20 9.39 -4.62
N GLU A 34 -18.82 8.33 -5.12
CA GLU A 34 -20.26 8.33 -5.40
C GLU A 34 -21.08 8.48 -4.11
N ASP A 35 -20.64 7.85 -3.02
CA ASP A 35 -21.28 7.99 -1.70
C ASP A 35 -21.07 9.40 -1.12
N LEU A 36 -19.85 9.96 -1.17
CA LEU A 36 -19.60 11.33 -0.71
C LEU A 36 -20.30 12.40 -1.58
N ALA A 37 -20.22 12.29 -2.90
CA ALA A 37 -20.82 13.28 -3.81
C ALA A 37 -22.35 13.34 -3.66
N ARG A 38 -22.99 12.20 -3.34
CA ARG A 38 -24.41 12.13 -3.02
C ARG A 38 -24.77 12.95 -1.79
N ASP A 39 -23.92 12.93 -0.78
CA ASP A 39 -24.13 13.66 0.48
C ASP A 39 -23.93 15.18 0.31
N PHE A 40 -23.11 15.62 -0.66
CA PHE A 40 -22.74 17.03 -0.83
C PHE A 40 -23.40 17.77 -2.02
N GLN A 41 -24.09 17.08 -2.94
CA GLN A 41 -24.81 17.65 -4.11
C GLN A 41 -24.05 18.78 -4.86
N ASN A 42 -22.73 18.70 -4.97
CA ASN A 42 -21.90 19.73 -5.60
C ASN A 42 -20.87 19.12 -6.55
N ASP A 43 -21.00 19.42 -7.84
CA ASP A 43 -20.18 18.85 -8.92
C ASP A 43 -18.71 19.34 -8.87
N GLU A 44 -18.44 20.56 -8.42
CA GLU A 44 -17.06 21.07 -8.33
C GLU A 44 -16.28 20.38 -7.18
N LEU A 45 -16.97 20.10 -6.08
CA LEU A 45 -16.42 19.33 -4.96
C LEU A 45 -16.11 17.88 -5.38
N LYS A 46 -16.94 17.30 -6.26
CA LYS A 46 -16.77 15.94 -6.76
C LYS A 46 -15.49 15.78 -7.56
N ASP A 47 -15.18 16.73 -8.45
CA ASP A 47 -13.97 16.67 -9.27
C ASP A 47 -12.69 16.83 -8.42
N LYS A 48 -12.68 17.80 -7.50
CA LYS A 48 -11.56 17.99 -6.55
C LYS A 48 -11.34 16.79 -5.65
N LEU A 49 -12.42 16.15 -5.18
CA LEU A 49 -12.33 14.93 -4.39
C LEU A 49 -11.81 13.76 -5.22
N ASN A 50 -12.20 13.67 -6.49
CA ASN A 50 -11.75 12.61 -7.39
C ASN A 50 -10.25 12.66 -7.60
N ASP A 51 -9.71 13.85 -7.88
CA ASP A 51 -8.28 14.07 -8.06
C ASP A 51 -7.50 13.75 -6.78
N ASN A 52 -7.97 14.23 -5.62
CA ASN A 52 -7.31 13.97 -4.35
C ASN A 52 -7.30 12.47 -3.98
N LEU A 53 -8.40 11.75 -4.24
CA LEU A 53 -8.47 10.31 -3.99
C LEU A 53 -7.58 9.53 -4.94
N GLY A 54 -7.47 9.95 -6.21
CA GLY A 54 -6.51 9.41 -7.16
C GLY A 54 -5.07 9.58 -6.66
N GLN A 55 -4.71 10.77 -6.18
CA GLN A 55 -3.39 11.05 -5.61
C GLN A 55 -3.11 10.21 -4.35
N ILE A 56 -4.09 10.10 -3.44
CA ILE A 56 -3.96 9.24 -2.25
C ILE A 56 -3.70 7.79 -2.65
N LYS A 57 -4.40 7.27 -3.67
CA LYS A 57 -4.16 5.90 -4.18
C LYS A 57 -2.73 5.74 -4.67
N ALA A 58 -2.25 6.69 -5.47
CA ALA A 58 -0.90 6.66 -6.02
C ALA A 58 0.17 6.66 -4.92
N LEU A 59 0.00 7.53 -3.91
CA LEU A 59 0.90 7.59 -2.75
C LEU A 59 0.92 6.27 -1.96
N LEU A 60 -0.25 5.64 -1.76
CA LEU A 60 -0.32 4.35 -1.08
C LEU A 60 0.35 3.23 -1.89
N GLN A 61 0.21 3.25 -3.22
CA GLN A 61 0.90 2.30 -4.10
C GLN A 61 2.41 2.48 -4.04
N GLU A 62 2.90 3.72 -4.07
CA GLU A 62 4.33 4.02 -3.95
C GLU A 62 4.89 3.54 -2.60
N ALA A 63 4.16 3.75 -1.50
CA ALA A 63 4.57 3.26 -0.19
C ALA A 63 4.75 1.72 -0.17
N VAL A 64 3.86 0.98 -0.83
CA VAL A 64 3.98 -0.49 -0.95
C VAL A 64 5.22 -0.88 -1.74
N VAL A 65 5.51 -0.19 -2.85
CA VAL A 65 6.72 -0.42 -3.66
C VAL A 65 7.98 -0.18 -2.82
N LEU A 66 8.03 0.90 -2.03
CA LEU A 66 9.17 1.20 -1.17
C LEU A 66 9.40 0.14 -0.09
N ILE A 67 8.32 -0.36 0.54
CA ILE A 67 8.40 -1.46 1.52
C ILE A 67 8.90 -2.75 0.86
N SER A 68 8.42 -3.06 -0.34
CA SER A 68 8.88 -4.22 -1.12
C SER A 68 10.37 -4.11 -1.47
N ALA A 69 10.82 -2.94 -1.92
CA ALA A 69 12.23 -2.69 -2.23
C ALA A 69 13.12 -2.86 -0.98
N LYS A 70 12.70 -2.34 0.17
CA LYS A 70 13.39 -2.53 1.47
C LYS A 70 13.51 -4.02 1.82
N LYS A 71 12.44 -4.79 1.67
CA LYS A 71 12.43 -6.23 1.92
C LYS A 71 13.43 -6.98 1.02
N ASN A 72 13.44 -6.64 -0.28
CA ASN A 72 14.36 -7.25 -1.24
C ASN A 72 15.83 -6.91 -0.97
N SER A 73 16.11 -5.66 -0.58
CA SER A 73 17.46 -5.23 -0.19
C SER A 73 18.01 -6.06 0.97
N LYS A 74 17.23 -6.22 2.05
CA LYS A 74 17.58 -7.08 3.19
C LYS A 74 17.76 -8.55 2.79
N ALA A 75 16.91 -9.08 1.91
CA ALA A 75 17.04 -10.46 1.44
C ALA A 75 18.37 -10.69 0.69
N CYS A 76 18.81 -9.71 -0.11
CA CYS A 76 20.10 -9.76 -0.79
C CYS A 76 21.28 -9.78 0.20
N GLU A 77 21.23 -8.96 1.25
CA GLU A 77 22.25 -8.96 2.31
C GLU A 77 22.33 -10.30 3.03
N ILE A 78 21.20 -10.87 3.41
CA ILE A 78 21.13 -12.21 4.03
C ILE A 78 21.76 -13.26 3.11
N GLN A 79 21.46 -13.22 1.81
CA GLN A 79 22.02 -14.15 0.84
C GLN A 79 23.56 -14.02 0.72
N LYS A 80 24.09 -12.79 0.77
CA LYS A 80 25.54 -12.54 0.78
C LYS A 80 26.18 -13.16 2.02
N ILE A 81 25.59 -12.96 3.20
CA ILE A 81 26.08 -13.54 4.46
C ILE A 81 26.04 -15.06 4.41
N GLN A 82 24.94 -15.66 3.92
CA GLN A 82 24.82 -17.11 3.76
C GLN A 82 25.89 -17.69 2.82
N LYS A 83 26.17 -17.02 1.70
CA LYS A 83 27.25 -17.41 0.78
C LYS A 83 28.61 -17.35 1.48
N ALA A 84 28.90 -16.25 2.19
CA ALA A 84 30.15 -16.11 2.93
C ALA A 84 30.31 -17.22 3.98
N LEU A 85 29.27 -17.51 4.77
CA LEU A 85 29.28 -18.60 5.73
C LEU A 85 29.54 -19.97 5.08
N LYS A 86 29.00 -20.22 3.87
CA LYS A 86 29.27 -21.45 3.13
C LYS A 86 30.74 -21.57 2.73
N TYR A 87 31.38 -20.47 2.32
CA TYR A 87 32.82 -20.46 1.99
C TYR A 87 33.70 -20.73 3.23
N PHE A 88 33.36 -20.19 4.40
CA PHE A 88 34.14 -20.40 5.62
C PHE A 88 33.91 -21.78 6.28
N LYS A 89 32.81 -22.46 5.96
CA LYS A 89 32.49 -23.81 6.45
C LYS A 89 32.94 -24.93 5.50
N ALA A 90 33.37 -24.58 4.28
CA ALA A 90 33.95 -25.50 3.31
C ALA A 90 35.45 -25.63 3.55
#